data_AF-M4EVF1-F1
#
_entry.id   AF-M4EVF1-F1
#
_cell.length_a   1.000
_cell.length_b   1.000
_cell.length_c   1.000
_cell.angle_alpha   90.00
_cell.angle_beta   90.00
_cell.angle_gamma   90.00
#
_symmetry.space_group_name_H-M   'P 1'
#
loop_
_entity.id
_entity.type
_entity.pdbx_description
1 polymer ?
#
loop_
_entity_poly.entity_id
_entity_poly.type
_entity_poly.pdbx_seq_one_letter_code
_entity_poly.pdbx_strand_id
1 'polypeptide(L)'
;MSDVSGDGDVSANATEPATASYPSLTVSASYKESGGGGKSSSKRRPIRPSFDAAADNEFITQLHGSDPVKVELNRLENEVRDKDRELGEAHAEIKALRLSERQREKAVEELTEELAKLDEKLKLTESILQTKNLEIKKINEEKKASMATQFAAEATLRRIGKLQEDNRALDRLTKSKEAALLDAERTIEGALAKAAMVDDLQNKNQELMKQIEICQEENKILDKMHRQKVAEVEKLTQTVRELEEAVLAGGAAANAVRDYQRKFQEMNEERKTLDRELARAKVTANRVATVVANEWKDGNDKVMPVKQWLEERRFLQGEMQQLRDKLAITDRAAKSEAQLKEKFQLRLKVLEETLRGTSSRNTPEARSMSNGPTSRRQSLGGSDNLQKFPSNGSFSKKAPVSQMRHSLSINSTSVLKNAKGTSKSFDGGTRSLDRGKALLNGPGNYSFNKPASDDAAKEPELAANGWKETSEEKPQSENPAATEDSVPGVLYDLLQKEVVSLRKASHEKDQSLKDKDDAIEMLAKKVETLTKAMEVEAKKMRREVSAMEKEVAAMRVEKDQDNRAKRFSNSKSSSNTAQILASRAAGRSGLTKSSQ
;
A
#
# COMPACT_ATOMS: atom_id res chain seq x y z
N MET A 1 62.17 15.78 -42.73
CA MET A 1 61.02 15.26 -43.48
C MET A 1 59.80 16.02 -42.98
N SER A 2 59.10 16.88 -43.70
CA SER A 2 59.25 17.52 -45.03
C SER A 2 57.80 17.92 -45.38
N ASP A 3 57.48 19.21 -45.56
CA ASP A 3 57.41 19.94 -46.85
C ASP A 3 56.21 19.50 -47.72
N VAL A 4 55.52 20.30 -48.56
CA VAL A 4 55.63 21.70 -49.08
C VAL A 4 54.18 22.16 -49.45
N SER A 5 53.75 23.39 -49.77
CA SER A 5 54.33 24.72 -50.08
C SER A 5 53.58 25.81 -49.26
N GLY A 6 53.44 27.12 -49.56
CA GLY A 6 53.68 27.96 -50.76
C GLY A 6 52.41 28.19 -51.60
N ASP A 7 52.13 29.36 -52.20
CA ASP A 7 52.86 30.65 -52.33
C ASP A 7 51.82 31.79 -52.43
N GLY A 8 52.10 33.11 -52.47
CA GLY A 8 53.30 33.97 -52.40
C GLY A 8 52.81 35.44 -52.21
N ASP A 9 53.46 36.28 -51.42
CA ASP A 9 54.65 37.13 -51.73
C ASP A 9 54.38 38.39 -52.59
N VAL A 10 54.72 39.58 -52.05
CA VAL A 10 55.52 40.66 -52.67
C VAL A 10 56.14 41.53 -51.55
N SER A 11 57.41 41.90 -51.69
CA SER A 11 58.28 42.69 -50.77
C SER A 11 58.06 44.23 -50.85
N ALA A 12 58.70 45.16 -50.12
CA ALA A 12 59.92 45.16 -49.29
C ALA A 12 60.03 46.37 -48.30
N ASN A 13 60.94 46.27 -47.31
CA ASN A 13 61.86 47.30 -46.72
C ASN A 13 61.38 48.73 -46.29
N ALA A 14 61.94 49.40 -45.27
CA ALA A 14 62.99 49.06 -44.29
C ALA A 14 63.05 50.04 -43.07
N THR A 15 63.58 49.53 -41.93
CA THR A 15 64.47 50.16 -40.91
C THR A 15 64.19 51.54 -40.26
N GLU A 16 63.55 51.52 -39.08
CA GLU A 16 64.06 52.05 -37.76
C GLU A 16 64.29 53.60 -37.50
N PRO A 17 64.68 54.10 -36.29
CA PRO A 17 63.91 55.21 -35.65
C PRO A 17 64.70 56.42 -35.03
N ALA A 18 63.97 57.49 -34.65
CA ALA A 18 64.38 58.59 -33.74
C ALA A 18 63.12 59.38 -33.27
N THR A 19 62.74 59.51 -31.98
CA THR A 19 63.26 60.30 -30.83
C THR A 19 63.13 61.84 -30.91
N ALA A 20 62.28 62.37 -30.02
CA ALA A 20 62.30 63.67 -29.30
C ALA A 20 62.77 64.98 -29.98
N SER A 21 61.98 66.06 -29.81
CA SER A 21 62.35 67.44 -30.16
C SER A 21 62.33 68.37 -28.95
N TYR A 22 63.47 69.02 -28.68
CA TYR A 22 63.59 70.25 -27.89
C TYR A 22 64.20 71.34 -28.80
N PRO A 23 63.74 72.60 -28.75
CA PRO A 23 64.50 73.71 -29.30
C PRO A 23 65.59 74.15 -28.31
N SER A 24 66.82 74.32 -28.79
CA SER A 24 67.91 74.92 -28.03
C SER A 24 68.69 75.93 -28.88
N LEU A 25 69.33 76.85 -28.15
CA LEU A 25 70.10 78.02 -28.58
C LEU A 25 71.01 77.78 -29.80
N THR A 26 71.09 78.80 -30.66
CA THR A 26 72.27 79.04 -31.52
C THR A 26 72.86 80.41 -31.21
N VAL A 27 74.18 80.46 -31.04
CA VAL A 27 74.96 81.70 -30.87
C VAL A 27 75.87 81.88 -32.09
N SER A 28 75.99 83.10 -32.60
CA SER A 28 77.17 83.54 -33.34
C SER A 28 77.28 85.06 -33.28
N ALA A 29 78.50 85.55 -33.08
CA ALA A 29 78.79 86.97 -32.97
C ALA A 29 79.36 87.51 -34.29
N SER A 30 79.37 88.84 -34.46
CA SER A 30 80.35 89.49 -35.33
C SER A 30 80.72 90.86 -34.77
N TYR A 31 81.96 90.97 -34.29
CA TYR A 31 82.61 92.24 -33.98
C TYR A 31 83.06 92.91 -35.29
N LYS A 32 83.04 94.25 -35.36
CA LYS A 32 83.90 94.97 -36.30
C LYS A 32 84.20 96.40 -35.85
N GLU A 33 85.48 96.72 -35.79
CA GLU A 33 86.04 97.98 -35.31
C GLU A 33 87.11 98.47 -36.30
N SER A 34 87.29 99.80 -36.41
CA SER A 34 88.35 100.51 -37.15
C SER A 34 88.33 100.37 -38.70
N GLY A 35 89.02 101.27 -39.42
CA GLY A 35 89.46 100.92 -40.79
C GLY A 35 89.69 101.97 -41.88
N GLY A 36 89.30 103.25 -41.76
CA GLY A 36 89.74 104.39 -42.62
C GLY A 36 89.49 104.34 -44.14
N GLY A 37 89.84 105.43 -44.88
CA GLY A 37 90.22 105.25 -46.30
C GLY A 37 90.21 106.42 -47.31
N GLY A 38 89.30 107.40 -47.24
CA GLY A 38 89.24 108.50 -48.25
C GLY A 38 88.55 108.14 -49.59
N LYS A 39 88.63 108.97 -50.66
CA LYS A 39 89.44 110.20 -50.83
C LYS A 39 88.94 111.11 -51.99
N SER A 40 89.07 112.43 -51.81
CA SER A 40 89.11 113.48 -52.86
C SER A 40 87.78 113.88 -53.57
N SER A 41 87.65 115.05 -54.23
CA SER A 41 88.65 116.11 -54.50
C SER A 41 88.04 117.52 -54.67
N SER A 42 88.88 118.57 -54.51
CA SER A 42 88.76 119.93 -55.11
C SER A 42 87.62 120.87 -54.62
N LYS A 43 87.76 122.21 -54.58
CA LYS A 43 88.94 123.10 -54.79
C LYS A 43 88.75 124.49 -54.13
N ARG A 44 89.81 124.98 -53.47
CA ARG A 44 90.32 126.38 -53.38
C ARG A 44 89.37 127.59 -53.14
N ARG A 45 89.45 128.10 -51.90
CA ARG A 45 89.88 129.46 -51.45
C ARG A 45 89.05 130.75 -51.82
N PRO A 46 89.20 131.85 -51.02
CA PRO A 46 88.29 133.00 -51.04
C PRO A 46 88.89 134.30 -51.65
N ILE A 47 88.04 135.30 -51.92
CA ILE A 47 88.43 136.71 -52.13
C ILE A 47 87.36 137.64 -51.52
N ARG A 48 87.79 138.57 -50.65
CA ARG A 48 87.22 139.93 -50.55
C ARG A 48 88.35 140.87 -50.08
N PRO A 49 88.72 141.93 -50.82
CA PRO A 49 89.91 142.72 -50.47
C PRO A 49 89.66 143.69 -49.31
N SER A 50 90.69 143.90 -48.49
CA SER A 50 90.87 145.14 -47.72
C SER A 50 91.40 146.25 -48.64
N PHE A 51 90.93 147.48 -48.42
CA PHE A 51 91.64 148.68 -48.84
C PHE A 51 92.81 148.95 -47.88
N ASP A 52 93.93 149.47 -48.38
CA ASP A 52 94.74 150.44 -47.65
C ASP A 52 95.64 151.28 -48.59
N ALA A 53 96.13 152.40 -48.07
CA ALA A 53 97.29 153.20 -48.48
C ALA A 53 97.40 153.65 -49.95
N ALA A 54 97.04 154.92 -50.18
CA ALA A 54 97.68 155.73 -51.21
C ALA A 54 98.96 156.40 -50.66
N ALA A 55 99.86 156.82 -51.54
CA ALA A 55 101.06 157.59 -51.21
C ALA A 55 101.23 158.77 -52.18
N ASP A 56 102.04 159.74 -51.75
CA ASP A 56 102.50 160.94 -52.47
C ASP A 56 101.38 161.98 -52.79
N ASN A 57 101.60 163.30 -52.65
CA ASN A 57 102.84 164.05 -52.40
C ASN A 57 102.59 165.39 -51.68
N GLU A 58 103.65 165.96 -51.07
CA GLU A 58 103.85 167.42 -50.82
C GLU A 58 102.88 168.18 -49.85
N PHE A 59 103.27 169.23 -49.08
CA PHE A 59 104.57 169.87 -48.79
C PHE A 59 104.46 170.74 -47.50
N ILE A 60 105.49 170.77 -46.61
CA ILE A 60 105.72 171.75 -45.51
C ILE A 60 104.60 171.85 -44.42
N THR A 61 104.83 171.82 -43.09
CA THR A 61 105.84 172.43 -42.17
C THR A 61 105.96 171.51 -40.92
N GLN A 62 107.13 171.06 -40.48
CA GLN A 62 108.09 171.69 -39.54
C GLN A 62 107.79 171.58 -38.01
N LEU A 63 108.88 171.31 -37.25
CA LEU A 63 109.15 171.60 -35.82
C LEU A 63 108.54 170.71 -34.69
N HIS A 64 109.46 170.01 -34.01
CA HIS A 64 109.49 169.53 -32.61
C HIS A 64 108.34 168.73 -31.96
N GLY A 65 108.72 167.59 -31.37
CA GLY A 65 108.11 167.04 -30.15
C GLY A 65 106.83 166.22 -30.34
N SER A 66 106.91 164.91 -30.09
CA SER A 66 105.72 164.05 -29.96
C SER A 66 105.55 163.59 -28.52
N ASP A 67 104.40 163.91 -27.95
CA ASP A 67 104.05 163.72 -26.54
C ASP A 67 103.99 162.23 -26.13
N PRO A 68 104.70 161.78 -25.07
CA PRO A 68 104.62 160.41 -24.58
C PRO A 68 103.20 159.99 -24.16
N VAL A 69 102.34 160.92 -23.72
CA VAL A 69 100.94 160.63 -23.39
C VAL A 69 100.19 160.08 -24.59
N LYS A 70 100.48 160.56 -25.82
CA LYS A 70 99.81 160.11 -27.05
C LYS A 70 100.21 158.69 -27.46
N VAL A 71 101.43 158.26 -27.11
CA VAL A 71 101.91 156.88 -27.35
C VAL A 71 101.26 155.93 -26.35
N GLU A 72 101.24 156.29 -25.07
CA GLU A 72 100.60 155.46 -24.04
C GLU A 72 99.07 155.40 -24.22
N LEU A 73 98.44 156.48 -24.71
CA LEU A 73 97.02 156.45 -25.11
C LEU A 73 96.78 155.45 -26.25
N ASN A 74 97.66 155.39 -27.27
CA ASN A 74 97.56 154.39 -28.33
C ASN A 74 97.81 152.97 -27.82
N ARG A 75 98.74 152.78 -26.87
CA ARG A 75 98.95 151.49 -26.20
C ARG A 75 97.66 151.07 -25.48
N LEU A 76 97.09 151.93 -24.64
CA LEU A 76 95.88 151.66 -23.88
C LEU A 76 94.65 151.47 -24.77
N GLU A 77 94.50 152.21 -25.87
CA GLU A 77 93.43 151.97 -26.84
C GLU A 77 93.54 150.61 -27.53
N ASN A 78 94.76 150.17 -27.87
CA ASN A 78 94.98 148.84 -28.45
C ASN A 78 94.76 147.74 -27.40
N GLU A 79 95.23 147.94 -26.17
CA GLU A 79 95.06 147.01 -25.05
C GLU A 79 93.57 146.88 -24.65
N VAL A 80 92.79 147.97 -24.71
CA VAL A 80 91.32 147.93 -24.60
C VAL A 80 90.69 147.19 -25.79
N ARG A 81 91.08 147.49 -27.04
CA ARG A 81 90.56 146.80 -28.23
C ARG A 81 90.88 145.30 -28.26
N ASP A 82 92.00 144.89 -27.67
CA ASP A 82 92.37 143.49 -27.51
C ASP A 82 91.60 142.84 -26.34
N LYS A 83 91.36 143.56 -25.23
CA LYS A 83 90.50 143.09 -24.15
C LYS A 83 89.02 142.99 -24.54
N ASP A 84 88.51 143.89 -25.38
CA ASP A 84 87.17 143.78 -25.98
C ASP A 84 87.07 142.56 -26.90
N ARG A 85 88.17 142.20 -27.59
CA ARG A 85 88.23 140.97 -28.38
C ARG A 85 88.25 139.72 -27.50
N GLU A 86 89.12 139.66 -26.49
CA GLU A 86 89.14 138.57 -25.50
C GLU A 86 87.79 138.39 -24.81
N LEU A 87 87.12 139.49 -24.43
CA LEU A 87 85.81 139.47 -23.78
C LEU A 87 84.72 139.02 -24.76
N GLY A 88 84.79 139.45 -26.03
CA GLY A 88 83.92 138.96 -27.10
C GLY A 88 84.11 137.47 -27.41
N GLU A 89 85.35 136.98 -27.43
CA GLU A 89 85.70 135.57 -27.60
C GLU A 89 85.24 134.73 -26.40
N ALA A 90 85.47 135.19 -25.17
CA ALA A 90 84.97 134.55 -23.96
C ALA A 90 83.42 134.57 -23.90
N HIS A 91 82.76 135.62 -24.36
CA HIS A 91 81.30 135.65 -24.50
C HIS A 91 80.79 134.68 -25.59
N ALA A 92 81.53 134.51 -26.68
CA ALA A 92 81.22 133.51 -27.70
C ALA A 92 81.43 132.08 -27.19
N GLU A 93 82.50 131.82 -26.42
CA GLU A 93 82.76 130.54 -25.78
C GLU A 93 81.74 130.21 -24.70
N ILE A 94 81.42 131.14 -23.78
CA ILE A 94 80.35 130.97 -22.79
C ILE A 94 79.00 130.67 -23.48
N LYS A 95 78.73 131.30 -24.62
CA LYS A 95 77.53 131.03 -25.42
C LYS A 95 77.56 129.65 -26.09
N ALA A 96 78.72 129.21 -26.60
CA ALA A 96 78.90 127.87 -27.17
C ALA A 96 78.82 126.77 -26.10
N LEU A 97 79.45 126.97 -24.94
CA LEU A 97 79.38 126.08 -23.79
C LEU A 97 77.95 125.95 -23.27
N ARG A 98 77.19 127.05 -23.12
CA ARG A 98 75.76 127.01 -22.77
C ARG A 98 74.89 126.28 -23.81
N LEU A 99 75.25 126.35 -25.10
CA LEU A 99 74.55 125.59 -26.14
C LEU A 99 74.90 124.10 -26.10
N SER A 100 76.17 123.74 -25.85
CA SER A 100 76.62 122.36 -25.65
C SER A 100 76.07 121.74 -24.37
N GLU A 101 75.96 122.53 -23.31
CA GLU A 101 75.31 122.19 -22.05
C GLU A 101 73.84 121.87 -22.28
N ARG A 102 73.12 122.77 -22.95
CA ARG A 102 71.72 122.55 -23.34
C ARG A 102 71.52 121.37 -24.29
N GLN A 103 72.54 120.93 -25.02
CA GLN A 103 72.51 119.69 -25.80
C GLN A 103 72.74 118.46 -24.91
N ARG A 104 73.64 118.53 -23.92
CA ARG A 104 73.86 117.46 -22.93
C ARG A 104 72.65 117.28 -22.00
N GLU A 105 72.06 118.38 -21.52
CA GLU A 105 70.81 118.39 -20.74
C GLU A 105 69.71 117.64 -21.50
N LYS A 106 69.46 118.03 -22.75
CA LYS A 106 68.50 117.34 -23.63
C LYS A 106 68.80 115.87 -23.84
N ALA A 107 70.06 115.49 -24.08
CA ALA A 107 70.42 114.09 -24.23
C ALA A 107 70.19 113.29 -22.92
N VAL A 108 70.33 113.92 -21.76
CA VAL A 108 69.98 113.31 -20.46
C VAL A 108 68.46 113.25 -20.26
N GLU A 109 67.72 114.29 -20.62
CA GLU A 109 66.23 114.30 -20.64
C GLU A 109 65.70 113.17 -21.54
N GLU A 110 66.18 113.07 -22.78
CA GLU A 110 65.84 112.03 -23.75
C GLU A 110 66.18 110.62 -23.22
N LEU A 111 67.38 110.40 -22.66
CA LEU A 111 67.77 109.12 -22.07
C LEU A 111 66.98 108.76 -20.81
N THR A 112 66.61 109.73 -19.97
CA THR A 112 65.77 109.47 -18.79
C THR A 112 64.32 109.17 -19.18
N GLU A 113 63.80 109.81 -20.22
CA GLU A 113 62.54 109.42 -20.84
C GLU A 113 62.59 108.00 -21.42
N GLU A 114 63.65 107.62 -22.13
CA GLU A 114 63.82 106.25 -22.65
C GLU A 114 63.93 105.22 -21.53
N LEU A 115 64.67 105.52 -20.46
CA LEU A 115 64.82 104.64 -19.30
C LEU A 115 63.50 104.47 -18.55
N ALA A 116 62.69 105.54 -18.40
CA ALA A 116 61.33 105.44 -17.87
C ALA A 116 60.42 104.58 -18.77
N LYS A 117 60.45 104.79 -20.09
CA LYS A 117 59.71 103.98 -21.08
C LYS A 117 60.16 102.51 -21.10
N LEU A 118 61.39 102.21 -20.71
CA LEU A 118 61.90 100.84 -20.55
C LEU A 118 61.47 100.20 -19.21
N ASP A 119 61.46 100.96 -18.12
CA ASP A 119 60.96 100.52 -16.81
C ASP A 119 59.44 100.24 -16.83
N GLU A 120 58.64 101.07 -17.52
CA GLU A 120 57.22 100.79 -17.76
C GLU A 120 57.02 99.50 -18.58
N LYS A 121 57.81 99.29 -19.64
CA LYS A 121 57.79 98.04 -20.43
C LYS A 121 58.20 96.84 -19.58
N LEU A 122 59.21 96.97 -18.73
CA LEU A 122 59.65 95.91 -17.82
C LEU A 122 58.50 95.52 -16.89
N LYS A 123 57.91 96.48 -16.17
CA LYS A 123 56.74 96.27 -15.28
C LYS A 123 55.55 95.65 -16.00
N LEU A 124 55.28 96.05 -17.24
CA LEU A 124 54.25 95.42 -18.08
C LEU A 124 54.59 93.95 -18.36
N THR A 125 55.82 93.64 -18.79
CA THR A 125 56.25 92.26 -19.06
C THR A 125 56.27 91.40 -17.80
N GLU A 126 56.67 91.93 -16.65
CA GLU A 126 56.60 91.24 -15.36
C GLU A 126 55.15 90.93 -14.96
N SER A 127 54.23 91.89 -15.12
CA SER A 127 52.80 91.68 -14.86
C SER A 127 52.20 90.61 -15.78
N ILE A 128 52.57 90.60 -17.07
CA ILE A 128 52.18 89.57 -18.03
C ILE A 128 52.77 88.20 -17.63
N LEU A 129 54.04 88.13 -17.23
CA LEU A 129 54.68 86.89 -16.77
C LEU A 129 54.08 86.38 -15.46
N GLN A 130 53.73 87.23 -14.51
CA GLN A 130 53.01 86.85 -13.29
C GLN A 130 51.64 86.27 -13.63
N THR A 131 50.88 86.95 -14.49
CA THR A 131 49.56 86.50 -14.98
C THR A 131 49.66 85.13 -15.66
N LYS A 132 50.64 84.95 -16.57
CA LYS A 132 50.88 83.68 -17.26
C LYS A 132 51.35 82.57 -16.31
N ASN A 133 52.13 82.88 -15.27
CA ASN A 133 52.49 81.89 -14.24
C ASN A 133 51.29 81.45 -13.38
N LEU A 134 50.34 82.34 -13.09
CA LEU A 134 49.09 81.98 -12.41
C LEU A 134 48.19 81.12 -13.31
N GLU A 135 48.10 81.45 -14.60
CA GLU A 135 47.40 80.66 -15.61
C GLU A 135 47.99 79.25 -15.76
N ILE A 136 49.33 79.13 -15.82
CA ILE A 136 50.05 77.84 -15.87
C ILE A 136 49.78 77.01 -14.60
N LYS A 137 49.79 77.63 -13.41
CA LYS A 137 49.44 76.93 -12.15
C LYS A 137 48.01 76.39 -12.21
N LYS A 138 47.04 77.22 -12.58
CA LYS A 138 45.64 76.85 -12.74
C LYS A 138 45.46 75.70 -13.73
N ILE A 139 46.06 75.78 -14.92
CA ILE A 139 45.99 74.71 -15.94
C ILE A 139 46.62 73.40 -15.42
N ASN A 140 47.69 73.47 -14.62
CA ASN A 140 48.33 72.29 -14.03
C ASN A 140 47.47 71.66 -12.92
N GLU A 141 46.78 72.47 -12.11
CA GLU A 141 45.81 72.02 -11.11
C GLU A 141 44.56 71.39 -11.76
N GLU A 142 44.00 72.05 -12.79
CA GLU A 142 42.91 71.53 -13.61
C GLU A 142 43.30 70.21 -14.28
N LYS A 143 44.51 70.12 -14.87
CA LYS A 143 45.05 68.87 -15.45
C LYS A 143 45.18 67.75 -14.41
N LYS A 144 45.67 68.05 -13.19
CA LYS A 144 45.74 67.05 -12.10
C LYS A 144 44.34 66.57 -11.69
N ALA A 145 43.37 67.48 -11.57
CA ALA A 145 41.98 67.12 -11.29
C ALA A 145 41.38 66.26 -12.42
N SER A 146 41.62 66.61 -13.69
CA SER A 146 41.16 65.83 -14.85
C SER A 146 41.77 64.43 -14.93
N MET A 147 43.06 64.27 -14.60
CA MET A 147 43.67 62.93 -14.52
C MET A 147 43.10 62.12 -13.35
N ALA A 148 42.83 62.75 -12.19
CA ALA A 148 42.22 62.08 -11.05
C ALA A 148 40.79 61.61 -11.35
N THR A 149 39.97 62.41 -12.04
CA THR A 149 38.64 61.99 -12.48
C THR A 149 38.70 60.95 -13.59
N GLN A 150 39.67 61.03 -14.50
CA GLN A 150 39.90 59.99 -15.52
C GLN A 150 40.25 58.63 -14.88
N PHE A 151 41.18 58.57 -13.93
CA PHE A 151 41.51 57.32 -13.23
C PHE A 151 40.32 56.79 -12.41
N ALA A 152 39.52 57.66 -11.79
CA ALA A 152 38.30 57.25 -11.09
C ALA A 152 37.25 56.68 -12.06
N ALA A 153 37.07 57.28 -13.24
CA ALA A 153 36.18 56.80 -14.28
C ALA A 153 36.65 55.47 -14.90
N GLU A 154 37.97 55.29 -15.08
CA GLU A 154 38.50 54.01 -15.55
C GLU A 154 38.32 52.90 -14.50
N ALA A 155 38.49 53.22 -13.21
CA ALA A 155 38.23 52.29 -12.12
C ALA A 155 36.75 51.87 -12.03
N THR A 156 35.80 52.78 -12.28
CA THR A 156 34.37 52.42 -12.33
C THR A 156 34.03 51.63 -13.58
N LEU A 157 34.60 51.94 -14.76
CA LEU A 157 34.44 51.14 -15.98
C LEU A 157 34.96 49.71 -15.81
N ARG A 158 36.17 49.54 -15.23
CA ARG A 158 36.72 48.20 -14.90
C ARG A 158 35.82 47.44 -13.91
N ARG A 159 35.19 48.13 -12.95
CA ARG A 159 34.22 47.51 -12.01
C ARG A 159 32.91 47.13 -12.69
N ILE A 160 32.40 47.94 -13.61
CA ILE A 160 31.21 47.64 -14.42
C ILE A 160 31.46 46.44 -15.32
N GLY A 161 32.65 46.34 -15.95
CA GLY A 161 33.05 45.18 -16.74
C GLY A 161 33.00 43.87 -15.96
N LYS A 162 33.56 43.86 -14.73
CA LYS A 162 33.45 42.69 -13.83
C LYS A 162 32.00 42.34 -13.50
N LEU A 163 31.18 43.32 -13.09
CA LEU A 163 29.76 43.09 -12.78
C LEU A 163 28.94 42.59 -13.99
N GLN A 164 29.30 42.99 -15.22
CA GLN A 164 28.70 42.43 -16.44
C GLN A 164 29.12 40.98 -16.69
N GLU A 165 30.36 40.62 -16.38
CA GLU A 165 30.85 39.25 -16.47
C GLU A 165 30.26 38.34 -15.38
N ASP A 166 30.16 38.84 -14.14
CA ASP A 166 29.48 38.18 -13.02
C ASP A 166 28.00 37.92 -13.36
N ASN A 167 27.28 38.90 -13.91
CA ASN A 167 25.90 38.72 -14.37
C ASN A 167 25.80 37.65 -15.48
N ARG A 168 26.69 37.66 -16.47
CA ARG A 168 26.74 36.62 -17.51
C ARG A 168 27.09 35.24 -16.95
N ALA A 169 27.84 35.16 -15.85
CA ALA A 169 28.12 33.90 -15.16
C ALA A 169 26.87 33.41 -14.40
N LEU A 170 26.13 34.31 -13.74
CA LEU A 170 24.84 34.02 -13.12
C LEU A 170 23.80 33.55 -14.15
N ASP A 171 23.66 34.21 -15.29
CA ASP A 171 22.74 33.80 -16.37
C ASP A 171 23.01 32.37 -16.87
N ARG A 172 24.31 32.01 -17.03
CA ARG A 172 24.72 30.64 -17.40
C ARG A 172 24.42 29.64 -16.29
N LEU A 173 24.66 30.01 -15.02
CA LEU A 173 24.39 29.16 -13.86
C LEU A 173 22.89 28.91 -13.67
N THR A 174 22.05 29.94 -13.87
CA THR A 174 20.59 29.83 -13.83
C THR A 174 20.10 28.85 -14.92
N LYS A 175 20.51 29.04 -16.18
CA LYS A 175 20.14 28.14 -17.29
C LYS A 175 20.63 26.70 -17.08
N SER A 176 21.81 26.53 -16.49
CA SER A 176 22.34 25.20 -16.12
C SER A 176 21.51 24.52 -15.03
N LYS A 177 21.05 25.28 -14.02
CA LYS A 177 20.15 24.78 -12.98
C LYS A 177 18.74 24.47 -13.51
N GLU A 178 18.19 25.32 -14.38
CA GLU A 178 16.91 25.08 -15.06
C GLU A 178 16.96 23.79 -15.89
N ALA A 179 18.02 23.58 -16.68
CA ALA A 179 18.22 22.35 -17.44
C ALA A 179 18.34 21.10 -16.54
N ALA A 180 19.06 21.20 -15.42
CA ALA A 180 19.19 20.11 -14.45
C ALA A 180 17.88 19.80 -13.72
N LEU A 181 17.05 20.81 -13.41
CA LEU A 181 15.73 20.62 -12.82
C LEU A 181 14.78 19.92 -13.80
N LEU A 182 14.76 20.32 -15.07
CA LEU A 182 13.95 19.67 -16.11
C LEU A 182 14.37 18.21 -16.38
N ASP A 183 15.64 17.86 -16.16
CA ASP A 183 16.13 16.48 -16.29
C ASP A 183 15.79 15.62 -15.07
N ALA A 184 15.85 16.21 -13.87
CA ALA A 184 15.34 15.59 -12.64
C ALA A 184 13.81 15.38 -12.70
N GLU A 185 13.06 16.33 -13.26
CA GLU A 185 11.61 16.25 -13.46
C GLU A 185 11.24 15.07 -14.38
N ARG A 186 11.84 14.96 -15.57
CA ARG A 186 11.70 13.79 -16.45
C ARG A 186 12.08 12.47 -15.78
N THR A 187 13.09 12.49 -14.91
CA THR A 187 13.50 11.30 -14.14
C THR A 187 12.44 10.90 -13.11
N ILE A 188 11.78 11.87 -12.48
CA ILE A 188 10.65 11.65 -11.55
C ILE A 188 9.41 11.16 -12.31
N GLU A 189 9.04 11.78 -13.43
CA GLU A 189 7.94 11.30 -14.30
C GLU A 189 8.16 9.84 -14.73
N GLY A 190 9.38 9.53 -15.20
CA GLY A 190 9.78 8.18 -15.60
C GLY A 190 9.87 7.18 -14.44
N ALA A 191 9.95 7.65 -13.19
CA ALA A 191 9.84 6.82 -12.00
C ALA A 191 8.38 6.60 -11.59
N LEU A 192 7.53 7.63 -11.65
CA LEU A 192 6.10 7.55 -11.39
C LEU A 192 5.38 6.61 -12.37
N ALA A 193 5.72 6.68 -13.66
CA ALA A 193 5.19 5.76 -14.67
C ALA A 193 5.56 4.29 -14.38
N LYS A 194 6.76 4.04 -13.85
CA LYS A 194 7.20 2.69 -13.42
C LYS A 194 6.49 2.24 -12.14
N ALA A 195 6.24 3.15 -11.20
CA ALA A 195 5.47 2.85 -10.00
C ALA A 195 4.04 2.42 -10.34
N ALA A 196 3.33 3.19 -11.19
CA ALA A 196 1.99 2.82 -11.65
C ALA A 196 1.96 1.45 -12.35
N MET A 197 2.95 1.14 -13.20
CA MET A 197 3.08 -0.19 -13.82
C MET A 197 3.31 -1.31 -12.80
N VAL A 198 4.05 -1.04 -11.71
CA VAL A 198 4.25 -1.99 -10.60
C VAL A 198 2.95 -2.21 -9.83
N ASP A 199 2.16 -1.16 -9.60
CA ASP A 199 0.86 -1.27 -8.92
C ASP A 199 -0.16 -2.05 -9.77
N ASP A 200 -0.22 -1.83 -11.08
CA ASP A 200 -1.02 -2.64 -12.02
C ASP A 200 -0.61 -4.12 -12.00
N LEU A 201 0.69 -4.41 -11.96
CA LEU A 201 1.21 -5.78 -11.85
C LEU A 201 0.89 -6.40 -10.49
N GLN A 202 0.93 -5.63 -9.40
CA GLN A 202 0.49 -6.10 -8.08
C GLN A 202 -1.01 -6.41 -8.06
N ASN A 203 -1.86 -5.54 -8.62
CA ASN A 203 -3.29 -5.77 -8.76
C ASN A 203 -3.58 -7.04 -9.56
N LYS A 204 -2.88 -7.23 -10.68
CA LYS A 204 -2.99 -8.44 -11.51
C LYS A 204 -2.52 -9.71 -10.79
N ASN A 205 -1.44 -9.64 -10.01
CA ASN A 205 -0.97 -10.76 -9.19
C ASN A 205 -1.95 -11.11 -8.06
N GLN A 206 -2.56 -10.12 -7.41
CA GLN A 206 -3.62 -10.35 -6.42
C GLN A 206 -4.84 -11.06 -7.04
N GLU A 207 -5.21 -10.69 -8.26
CA GLU A 207 -6.32 -11.32 -8.98
C GLU A 207 -5.99 -12.76 -9.41
N LEU A 208 -4.78 -13.01 -9.93
CA LEU A 208 -4.32 -14.37 -10.22
C LEU A 208 -4.26 -15.26 -8.97
N MET A 209 -3.89 -14.72 -7.80
CA MET A 209 -3.93 -15.44 -6.54
C MET A 209 -5.36 -15.86 -6.15
N LYS A 210 -6.37 -14.98 -6.32
CA LYS A 210 -7.78 -15.34 -6.09
C LYS A 210 -8.25 -16.42 -7.07
N GLN A 211 -7.86 -16.34 -8.34
CA GLN A 211 -8.22 -17.34 -9.34
C GLN A 211 -7.61 -18.72 -9.01
N ILE A 212 -6.38 -18.75 -8.49
CA ILE A 212 -5.74 -19.98 -7.97
C ILE A 212 -6.51 -20.53 -6.76
N GLU A 213 -6.92 -19.68 -5.81
CA GLU A 213 -7.72 -20.09 -4.64
C GLU A 213 -9.09 -20.66 -5.04
N ILE A 214 -9.79 -20.01 -5.99
CA ILE A 214 -11.05 -20.50 -6.57
C ILE A 214 -10.85 -21.87 -7.23
N CYS A 215 -9.85 -22.00 -8.12
CA CYS A 215 -9.55 -23.28 -8.78
C CYS A 215 -9.20 -24.39 -7.77
N GLN A 216 -8.58 -24.06 -6.64
CA GLN A 216 -8.27 -25.04 -5.59
C GLN A 216 -9.54 -25.51 -4.85
N GLU A 217 -10.48 -24.63 -4.50
CA GLU A 217 -11.74 -25.06 -3.89
C GLU A 217 -12.65 -25.78 -4.91
N GLU A 218 -12.67 -25.36 -6.18
CA GLU A 218 -13.36 -26.07 -7.27
C GLU A 218 -12.89 -27.52 -7.39
N ASN A 219 -11.57 -27.74 -7.50
CA ASN A 219 -11.00 -29.10 -7.51
C ASN A 219 -11.37 -29.89 -6.25
N LYS A 220 -11.33 -29.25 -5.08
CA LYS A 220 -11.73 -29.83 -3.77
C LYS A 220 -13.23 -30.10 -3.65
N ILE A 221 -14.09 -29.47 -4.46
CA ILE A 221 -15.52 -29.78 -4.61
C ILE A 221 -15.70 -30.94 -5.59
N LEU A 222 -15.00 -30.93 -6.73
CA LEU A 222 -15.00 -32.03 -7.71
C LEU A 222 -14.55 -33.36 -7.07
N ASP A 223 -13.50 -33.32 -6.24
CA ASP A 223 -12.98 -34.48 -5.49
C ASP A 223 -14.04 -35.08 -4.54
N LYS A 224 -14.77 -34.24 -3.80
CA LYS A 224 -15.86 -34.68 -2.91
C LYS A 224 -16.99 -35.30 -3.71
N MET A 225 -17.40 -34.65 -4.81
CA MET A 225 -18.46 -35.13 -5.71
C MET A 225 -18.09 -36.46 -6.37
N HIS A 226 -16.84 -36.63 -6.80
CA HIS A 226 -16.36 -37.87 -7.39
C HIS A 226 -16.36 -39.01 -6.35
N ARG A 227 -15.85 -38.78 -5.14
CA ARG A 227 -15.90 -39.78 -4.05
C ARG A 227 -17.33 -40.16 -3.67
N GLN A 228 -18.27 -39.21 -3.65
CA GLN A 228 -19.69 -39.48 -3.43
C GLN A 228 -20.28 -40.36 -4.54
N LYS A 229 -20.02 -40.05 -5.82
CA LYS A 229 -20.46 -40.86 -6.96
C LYS A 229 -19.85 -42.26 -6.97
N VAL A 230 -18.58 -42.41 -6.57
CA VAL A 230 -17.95 -43.73 -6.41
C VAL A 230 -18.65 -44.54 -5.32
N ALA A 231 -18.89 -43.96 -4.14
CA ALA A 231 -19.61 -44.64 -3.06
C ALA A 231 -21.07 -45.00 -3.42
N GLU A 232 -21.73 -44.19 -4.24
CA GLU A 232 -23.05 -44.50 -4.80
C GLU A 232 -23.00 -45.68 -5.79
N VAL A 233 -22.02 -45.69 -6.70
CA VAL A 233 -21.77 -46.82 -7.62
C VAL A 233 -21.40 -48.10 -6.87
N GLU A 234 -20.59 -48.02 -5.81
CA GLU A 234 -20.28 -49.16 -4.93
C GLU A 234 -21.54 -49.72 -4.27
N LYS A 235 -22.42 -48.85 -3.73
CA LYS A 235 -23.70 -49.24 -3.16
C LYS A 235 -24.63 -49.88 -4.20
N LEU A 236 -24.74 -49.31 -5.40
CA LEU A 236 -25.54 -49.89 -6.48
C LEU A 236 -24.99 -51.27 -6.90
N THR A 237 -23.67 -51.40 -7.01
CA THR A 237 -22.98 -52.67 -7.32
C THR A 237 -23.21 -53.72 -6.23
N GLN A 238 -23.30 -53.30 -4.96
CA GLN A 238 -23.69 -54.18 -3.85
C GLN A 238 -25.15 -54.66 -4.01
N THR A 239 -26.10 -53.76 -4.27
CA THR A 239 -27.51 -54.15 -4.48
C THR A 239 -27.72 -55.03 -5.71
N VAL A 240 -26.93 -54.86 -6.77
CA VAL A 240 -26.94 -55.75 -7.94
C VAL A 240 -26.53 -57.17 -7.54
N ARG A 241 -25.43 -57.33 -6.79
CA ARG A 241 -24.97 -58.65 -6.32
C ARG A 241 -25.96 -59.31 -5.36
N GLU A 242 -26.63 -58.55 -4.49
CA GLU A 242 -27.71 -59.05 -3.63
C GLU A 242 -28.92 -59.54 -4.44
N LEU A 243 -29.26 -58.85 -5.54
CA LEU A 243 -30.30 -59.29 -6.48
C LEU A 243 -29.88 -60.51 -7.30
N GLU A 244 -28.61 -60.61 -7.71
CA GLU A 244 -28.06 -61.79 -8.39
C GLU A 244 -28.13 -63.03 -7.48
N GLU A 245 -27.73 -62.91 -6.21
CA GLU A 245 -27.87 -63.97 -5.20
C GLU A 245 -29.34 -64.36 -4.98
N ALA A 246 -30.26 -63.38 -4.90
CA ALA A 246 -31.68 -63.63 -4.77
C ALA A 246 -32.29 -64.34 -6.00
N VAL A 247 -31.85 -64.00 -7.22
CA VAL A 247 -32.26 -64.67 -8.47
C VAL A 247 -31.73 -66.10 -8.53
N LEU A 248 -30.48 -66.34 -8.12
CA LEU A 248 -29.92 -67.70 -8.04
C LEU A 248 -30.68 -68.56 -7.01
N ALA A 249 -31.00 -68.00 -5.83
CA ALA A 249 -31.83 -68.67 -4.83
C ALA A 249 -33.26 -68.95 -5.33
N GLY A 250 -33.87 -67.99 -6.06
CA GLY A 250 -35.17 -68.16 -6.71
C GLY A 250 -35.15 -69.27 -7.78
N GLY A 251 -34.07 -69.37 -8.57
CA GLY A 251 -33.86 -70.46 -9.52
C GLY A 251 -33.74 -71.83 -8.84
N ALA A 252 -33.04 -71.92 -7.71
CA ALA A 252 -32.95 -73.13 -6.89
C ALA A 252 -34.31 -73.53 -6.31
N ALA A 253 -35.09 -72.57 -5.79
CA ALA A 253 -36.45 -72.81 -5.32
C ALA A 253 -37.39 -73.30 -6.44
N ALA A 254 -37.31 -72.69 -7.63
CA ALA A 254 -38.08 -73.11 -8.80
C ALA A 254 -37.70 -74.51 -9.31
N ASN A 255 -36.43 -74.92 -9.19
CA ASN A 255 -36.01 -76.30 -9.42
C ASN A 255 -36.66 -77.26 -8.42
N ALA A 256 -36.58 -76.96 -7.12
CA ALA A 256 -37.18 -77.80 -6.09
C ALA A 256 -38.70 -77.96 -6.26
N VAL A 257 -39.43 -76.88 -6.60
CA VAL A 257 -40.87 -76.94 -6.91
C VAL A 257 -41.16 -77.87 -8.08
N ARG A 258 -40.39 -77.79 -9.18
CA ARG A 258 -40.54 -78.70 -10.34
C ARG A 258 -40.27 -80.17 -9.99
N ASP A 259 -39.29 -80.45 -9.13
CA ASP A 259 -38.98 -81.83 -8.73
C ASP A 259 -39.99 -82.40 -7.73
N TYR A 260 -40.57 -81.59 -6.83
CA TYR A 260 -41.73 -82.02 -6.03
C TYR A 260 -42.98 -82.23 -6.90
N GLN A 261 -43.22 -81.38 -7.89
CA GLN A 261 -44.33 -81.54 -8.84
C GLN A 261 -44.20 -82.84 -9.66
N ARG A 262 -42.99 -83.17 -10.11
CA ARG A 262 -42.70 -84.44 -10.80
C ARG A 262 -42.97 -85.65 -9.92
N LYS A 263 -42.43 -85.67 -8.69
CA LYS A 263 -42.67 -86.74 -7.71
C LYS A 263 -44.16 -86.91 -7.37
N PHE A 264 -44.90 -85.79 -7.31
CA PHE A 264 -46.34 -85.84 -7.11
C PHE A 264 -47.09 -86.44 -8.32
N GLN A 265 -46.64 -86.18 -9.55
CA GLN A 265 -47.18 -86.83 -10.75
C GLN A 265 -46.89 -88.33 -10.75
N GLU A 266 -45.64 -88.73 -10.49
CA GLU A 266 -45.19 -90.13 -10.36
C GLU A 266 -46.04 -90.89 -9.32
N MET A 267 -46.09 -90.41 -8.07
CA MET A 267 -46.90 -91.02 -7.00
C MET A 267 -48.41 -91.04 -7.32
N ASN A 268 -48.92 -90.07 -8.07
CA ASN A 268 -50.33 -90.03 -8.49
C ASN A 268 -50.62 -91.03 -9.64
N GLU A 269 -49.63 -91.36 -10.45
CA GLU A 269 -49.74 -92.43 -11.46
C GLU A 269 -49.63 -93.81 -10.81
N GLU A 270 -48.70 -94.01 -9.88
CA GLU A 270 -48.64 -95.20 -9.01
C GLU A 270 -49.95 -95.40 -8.24
N ARG A 271 -50.51 -94.33 -7.64
CA ARG A 271 -51.81 -94.42 -6.97
C ARG A 271 -52.92 -94.86 -7.93
N LYS A 272 -52.91 -94.38 -9.18
CA LYS A 272 -53.89 -94.79 -10.21
C LYS A 272 -53.64 -96.21 -10.72
N THR A 273 -52.43 -96.77 -10.70
CA THR A 273 -52.22 -98.20 -11.02
C THR A 273 -52.70 -99.06 -9.86
N LEU A 274 -52.32 -98.72 -8.62
CA LEU A 274 -52.76 -99.39 -7.39
C LEU A 274 -54.29 -99.36 -7.22
N ASP A 275 -54.96 -98.23 -7.47
CA ASP A 275 -56.44 -98.15 -7.43
C ASP A 275 -57.10 -99.11 -8.44
N ARG A 276 -56.51 -99.28 -9.63
CA ARG A 276 -56.98 -100.26 -10.64
C ARG A 276 -56.66 -101.70 -10.25
N GLU A 277 -55.52 -101.95 -9.61
CA GLU A 277 -55.14 -103.28 -9.10
C GLU A 277 -56.01 -103.71 -7.93
N LEU A 278 -56.29 -102.80 -7.00
CA LEU A 278 -57.23 -103.00 -5.91
C LEU A 278 -58.65 -103.24 -6.42
N ALA A 279 -59.08 -102.55 -7.48
CA ALA A 279 -60.36 -102.84 -8.15
C ALA A 279 -60.37 -104.26 -8.79
N ARG A 280 -59.31 -104.63 -9.52
CA ARG A 280 -59.15 -105.99 -10.09
C ARG A 280 -59.15 -107.07 -9.00
N ALA A 281 -58.41 -106.85 -7.91
CA ALA A 281 -58.34 -107.75 -6.77
C ALA A 281 -59.69 -107.90 -6.07
N LYS A 282 -60.47 -106.83 -5.87
CA LYS A 282 -61.84 -106.89 -5.34
C LYS A 282 -62.78 -107.72 -6.24
N VAL A 283 -62.71 -107.55 -7.56
CA VAL A 283 -63.51 -108.36 -8.50
C VAL A 283 -63.12 -109.84 -8.43
N THR A 284 -61.82 -110.15 -8.36
CA THR A 284 -61.35 -111.53 -8.20
C THR A 284 -61.76 -112.13 -6.85
N ALA A 285 -61.63 -111.38 -5.75
CA ALA A 285 -62.05 -111.83 -4.42
C ALA A 285 -63.56 -112.09 -4.36
N ASN A 286 -64.38 -111.21 -4.94
CA ASN A 286 -65.82 -111.42 -5.05
C ASN A 286 -66.16 -112.67 -5.89
N ARG A 287 -65.46 -112.91 -7.01
CA ARG A 287 -65.61 -114.14 -7.81
C ARG A 287 -65.27 -115.39 -6.99
N VAL A 288 -64.16 -115.39 -6.27
CA VAL A 288 -63.76 -116.51 -5.40
C VAL A 288 -64.79 -116.74 -4.30
N ALA A 289 -65.27 -115.67 -3.64
CA ALA A 289 -66.31 -115.76 -2.63
C ALA A 289 -67.63 -116.35 -3.18
N THR A 290 -68.02 -116.00 -4.42
CA THR A 290 -69.18 -116.60 -5.09
C THR A 290 -68.96 -118.09 -5.42
N VAL A 291 -67.77 -118.48 -5.88
CA VAL A 291 -67.44 -119.90 -6.13
C VAL A 291 -67.50 -120.70 -4.83
N VAL A 292 -66.84 -120.24 -3.77
CA VAL A 292 -66.87 -120.90 -2.46
C VAL A 292 -68.30 -120.97 -1.88
N ALA A 293 -69.10 -119.91 -2.02
CA ALA A 293 -70.51 -119.92 -1.60
C ALA A 293 -71.36 -120.94 -2.37
N ASN A 294 -71.05 -121.19 -3.65
CA ASN A 294 -71.72 -122.23 -4.44
C ASN A 294 -71.22 -123.64 -4.06
N GLU A 295 -69.91 -123.83 -3.84
CA GLU A 295 -69.35 -125.11 -3.33
C GLU A 295 -69.96 -125.54 -1.99
N TRP A 296 -70.29 -124.56 -1.13
CA TRP A 296 -71.00 -124.78 0.13
C TRP A 296 -72.50 -125.09 -0.06
N LYS A 297 -73.10 -124.67 -1.17
CA LYS A 297 -74.52 -124.86 -1.49
C LYS A 297 -74.78 -126.18 -2.20
N ASP A 298 -73.92 -126.56 -3.13
CA ASP A 298 -74.08 -127.76 -3.97
C ASP A 298 -73.60 -129.04 -3.25
N GLY A 299 -73.00 -128.90 -2.08
CA GLY A 299 -72.75 -129.98 -1.13
C GLY A 299 -74.04 -130.51 -0.48
N ASN A 300 -74.83 -131.27 -1.24
CA ASN A 300 -76.14 -131.82 -0.84
C ASN A 300 -76.13 -132.66 0.47
N ASP A 301 -74.96 -133.08 0.93
CA ASP A 301 -74.74 -133.89 2.14
C ASP A 301 -74.04 -133.10 3.27
N LYS A 302 -74.01 -131.76 3.18
CA LYS A 302 -73.34 -130.86 4.15
C LYS A 302 -74.26 -129.85 4.83
N VAL A 303 -75.54 -129.81 4.46
CA VAL A 303 -76.54 -128.99 5.13
C VAL A 303 -77.08 -129.75 6.34
N MET A 304 -76.53 -129.47 7.54
CA MET A 304 -77.05 -130.06 8.78
C MET A 304 -78.57 -129.82 8.88
N PRO A 305 -79.41 -130.86 8.98
CA PRO A 305 -80.86 -130.70 9.01
C PRO A 305 -81.28 -129.75 10.12
N VAL A 306 -82.09 -128.73 9.79
CA VAL A 306 -82.50 -127.68 10.74
C VAL A 306 -83.12 -128.27 12.02
N LYS A 307 -83.78 -129.43 11.91
CA LYS A 307 -84.30 -130.17 13.07
C LYS A 307 -83.19 -130.67 13.99
N GLN A 308 -82.15 -131.34 13.47
CA GLN A 308 -80.98 -131.76 14.25
C GLN A 308 -80.24 -130.55 14.84
N TRP A 309 -80.04 -129.48 14.08
CA TRP A 309 -79.38 -128.27 14.61
C TRP A 309 -80.18 -127.62 15.75
N LEU A 310 -81.52 -127.61 15.67
CA LEU A 310 -82.38 -127.14 16.75
C LEU A 310 -82.41 -128.10 17.95
N GLU A 311 -82.24 -129.39 17.73
CA GLU A 311 -82.15 -130.42 18.77
C GLU A 311 -80.80 -130.36 19.49
N GLU A 312 -79.67 -130.27 18.78
CA GLU A 312 -78.33 -130.02 19.34
C GLU A 312 -78.27 -128.67 20.07
N ARG A 313 -78.81 -127.60 19.48
CA ARG A 313 -78.86 -126.28 20.13
C ARG A 313 -79.71 -126.31 21.40
N ARG A 314 -80.82 -127.08 21.42
CA ARG A 314 -81.65 -127.29 22.62
C ARG A 314 -80.92 -128.13 23.67
N PHE A 315 -80.19 -129.17 23.25
CA PHE A 315 -79.36 -130.01 24.12
C PHE A 315 -78.26 -129.19 24.80
N LEU A 316 -77.44 -128.47 24.01
CA LEU A 316 -76.37 -127.60 24.51
C LEU A 316 -76.90 -126.48 25.41
N GLN A 317 -78.07 -125.91 25.11
CA GLN A 317 -78.72 -124.92 25.98
C GLN A 317 -79.21 -125.55 27.29
N GLY A 318 -79.68 -126.80 27.27
CA GLY A 318 -80.05 -127.59 28.44
C GLY A 318 -78.85 -127.94 29.32
N GLU A 319 -77.73 -128.40 28.74
CA GLU A 319 -76.49 -128.63 29.47
C GLU A 319 -75.95 -127.34 30.08
N MET A 320 -75.95 -126.23 29.33
CA MET A 320 -75.51 -124.94 29.88
C MET A 320 -76.38 -124.48 31.05
N GLN A 321 -77.69 -124.81 31.06
CA GLN A 321 -78.54 -124.54 32.21
C GLN A 321 -78.25 -125.48 33.38
N GLN A 322 -78.07 -126.79 33.13
CA GLN A 322 -77.71 -127.74 34.19
C GLN A 322 -76.35 -127.39 34.83
N LEU A 323 -75.41 -126.85 34.06
CA LEU A 323 -74.13 -126.32 34.56
C LEU A 323 -74.32 -125.05 35.41
N ARG A 324 -75.23 -124.13 35.04
CA ARG A 324 -75.61 -122.99 35.89
C ARG A 324 -76.26 -123.42 37.19
N ASP A 325 -77.15 -124.41 37.14
CA ASP A 325 -77.86 -124.91 38.32
C ASP A 325 -76.89 -125.63 39.29
N LYS A 326 -75.96 -126.44 38.74
CA LYS A 326 -74.83 -127.02 39.49
C LYS A 326 -73.96 -125.93 40.12
N LEU A 327 -73.57 -124.90 39.36
CA LEU A 327 -72.79 -123.76 39.86
C LEU A 327 -73.52 -123.03 41.00
N ALA A 328 -74.82 -122.79 40.85
CA ALA A 328 -75.66 -122.16 41.89
C ALA A 328 -75.85 -123.04 43.13
N ILE A 329 -75.64 -124.36 43.05
CA ILE A 329 -75.57 -125.26 44.21
C ILE A 329 -74.19 -125.16 44.87
N THR A 330 -73.10 -125.22 44.10
CA THR A 330 -71.74 -125.08 44.65
C THR A 330 -71.50 -123.72 45.29
N ASP A 331 -72.08 -122.65 44.75
CA ASP A 331 -72.04 -121.29 45.33
C ASP A 331 -72.71 -121.23 46.71
N ARG A 332 -73.85 -121.91 46.88
CA ARG A 332 -74.55 -122.01 48.17
C ARG A 332 -73.79 -122.88 49.15
N ALA A 333 -73.22 -124.00 48.69
CA ALA A 333 -72.35 -124.85 49.50
C ALA A 333 -71.14 -124.05 50.01
N ALA A 334 -70.39 -123.39 49.12
CA ALA A 334 -69.23 -122.58 49.46
C ALA A 334 -69.56 -121.41 50.42
N LYS A 335 -70.72 -120.75 50.25
CA LYS A 335 -71.20 -119.72 51.20
C LYS A 335 -71.53 -120.31 52.57
N SER A 336 -72.15 -121.49 52.64
CA SER A 336 -72.39 -122.18 53.92
C SER A 336 -71.09 -122.69 54.58
N GLU A 337 -70.12 -123.14 53.79
CA GLU A 337 -68.80 -123.54 54.26
C GLU A 337 -68.01 -122.33 54.79
N ALA A 338 -68.10 -121.18 54.12
CA ALA A 338 -67.50 -119.92 54.59
C ALA A 338 -68.10 -119.46 55.92
N GLN A 339 -69.43 -119.48 56.08
CA GLN A 339 -70.10 -119.18 57.35
C GLN A 339 -69.72 -120.18 58.47
N LEU A 340 -69.52 -121.45 58.12
CA LEU A 340 -69.07 -122.47 59.07
C LEU A 340 -67.60 -122.26 59.47
N LYS A 341 -66.74 -121.89 58.53
CA LYS A 341 -65.34 -121.48 58.78
C LYS A 341 -65.27 -120.24 59.64
N GLU A 342 -66.11 -119.23 59.41
CA GLU A 342 -66.20 -118.03 60.26
C GLU A 342 -66.63 -118.41 61.70
N LYS A 343 -67.66 -119.24 61.86
CA LYS A 343 -68.03 -119.78 63.19
C LYS A 343 -66.91 -120.56 63.86
N PHE A 344 -66.16 -121.38 63.11
CA PHE A 344 -64.99 -122.08 63.66
C PHE A 344 -63.84 -121.14 63.99
N GLN A 345 -63.57 -120.11 63.18
CA GLN A 345 -62.55 -119.08 63.46
C GLN A 345 -62.90 -118.25 64.69
N LEU A 346 -64.15 -117.83 64.86
CA LEU A 346 -64.60 -117.15 66.08
C LEU A 346 -64.44 -118.06 67.31
N ARG A 347 -64.77 -119.35 67.19
CA ARG A 347 -64.63 -120.31 68.29
C ARG A 347 -63.17 -120.65 68.61
N LEU A 348 -62.31 -120.72 67.59
CA LEU A 348 -60.85 -120.80 67.74
C LEU A 348 -60.30 -119.54 68.41
N LYS A 349 -60.72 -118.35 67.97
CA LYS A 349 -60.27 -117.08 68.56
C LYS A 349 -60.64 -116.97 70.05
N VAL A 350 -61.84 -117.40 70.46
CA VAL A 350 -62.22 -117.48 71.88
C VAL A 350 -61.34 -118.48 72.65
N LEU A 351 -60.99 -119.62 72.05
CA LEU A 351 -60.06 -120.59 72.65
C LEU A 351 -58.61 -120.03 72.70
N GLU A 352 -58.16 -119.30 71.69
CA GLU A 352 -56.87 -118.63 71.65
C GLU A 352 -56.79 -117.48 72.66
N GLU A 353 -57.86 -116.72 72.86
CA GLU A 353 -57.95 -115.69 73.91
C GLU A 353 -57.95 -116.33 75.32
N THR A 354 -58.56 -117.52 75.46
CA THR A 354 -58.49 -118.32 76.69
C THR A 354 -57.08 -118.89 76.94
N LEU A 355 -56.39 -119.35 75.88
CA LEU A 355 -55.07 -120.01 75.96
C LEU A 355 -53.89 -119.02 75.94
N ARG A 356 -54.07 -117.81 75.40
CA ARG A 356 -53.10 -116.70 75.49
C ARG A 356 -52.96 -116.19 76.93
N GLY A 357 -53.85 -116.61 77.84
CA GLY A 357 -53.65 -116.50 79.29
C GLY A 357 -52.53 -117.38 79.87
N THR A 358 -51.99 -118.37 79.13
CA THR A 358 -51.09 -119.42 79.68
C THR A 358 -49.86 -119.79 78.82
N SER A 359 -48.92 -118.83 78.71
CA SER A 359 -47.44 -119.04 78.77
C SER A 359 -46.63 -119.76 77.64
N SER A 360 -45.92 -118.94 76.85
CA SER A 360 -44.43 -118.93 76.66
C SER A 360 -43.63 -119.95 75.79
N ARG A 361 -42.82 -119.40 74.84
CA ARG A 361 -41.34 -119.63 74.60
C ARG A 361 -40.82 -120.22 73.25
N ASN A 362 -40.38 -119.32 72.34
CA ASN A 362 -39.06 -119.14 71.65
C ASN A 362 -38.13 -120.38 71.37
N THR A 363 -37.29 -120.54 70.31
CA THR A 363 -36.75 -119.70 69.17
C THR A 363 -35.93 -120.56 68.15
N PRO A 364 -35.63 -120.12 66.89
CA PRO A 364 -34.82 -120.88 65.88
C PRO A 364 -33.59 -120.13 65.25
N GLU A 365 -32.65 -120.82 64.55
CA GLU A 365 -31.62 -120.17 63.66
C GLU A 365 -30.90 -121.09 62.61
N ALA A 366 -30.37 -120.49 61.52
CA ALA A 366 -29.04 -120.70 60.86
C ALA A 366 -28.79 -121.47 59.51
N ARG A 367 -28.14 -120.75 58.55
CA ARG A 367 -27.04 -121.11 57.57
C ARG A 367 -27.29 -121.47 56.08
N SER A 368 -26.19 -121.53 55.27
CA SER A 368 -26.05 -121.12 53.84
C SER A 368 -24.82 -121.75 53.11
N MET A 369 -24.47 -121.28 51.86
CA MET A 369 -23.35 -121.62 50.91
C MET A 369 -23.69 -122.56 49.70
N SER A 370 -23.10 -122.53 48.48
CA SER A 370 -22.25 -121.56 47.72
C SER A 370 -22.02 -121.92 46.21
N ASN A 371 -21.58 -120.94 45.38
CA ASN A 371 -20.86 -121.03 44.06
C ASN A 371 -21.60 -121.31 42.69
N GLY A 372 -21.03 -120.79 41.57
CA GLY A 372 -21.53 -120.81 40.15
C GLY A 372 -20.56 -121.51 39.14
N PRO A 373 -20.41 -121.14 37.82
CA PRO A 373 -20.74 -119.87 37.10
C PRO A 373 -21.18 -119.95 35.58
N THR A 374 -21.27 -118.78 34.89
CA THR A 374 -21.15 -118.47 33.42
C THR A 374 -22.36 -118.18 32.46
N SER A 375 -22.36 -116.95 31.90
CA SER A 375 -22.48 -116.53 30.46
C SER A 375 -23.78 -116.53 29.59
N ARG A 376 -24.20 -115.29 29.20
CA ARG A 376 -24.60 -114.80 27.83
C ARG A 376 -25.93 -115.22 27.13
N ARG A 377 -26.91 -114.29 27.08
CA ARG A 377 -27.72 -113.85 25.89
C ARG A 377 -28.49 -112.54 26.24
N GLN A 378 -28.36 -111.45 25.47
CA GLN A 378 -29.23 -110.94 24.37
C GLN A 378 -30.71 -110.61 24.70
N SER A 379 -30.99 -109.29 24.80
CA SER A 379 -32.08 -108.49 24.16
C SER A 379 -33.51 -109.04 23.96
N LEU A 380 -34.54 -108.32 24.47
CA LEU A 380 -35.64 -107.70 23.66
C LEU A 380 -36.64 -106.86 24.51
N GLY A 381 -37.29 -105.85 23.88
CA GLY A 381 -38.57 -105.23 24.32
C GLY A 381 -38.57 -104.27 25.53
N GLY A 382 -39.58 -103.40 25.73
CA GLY A 382 -40.69 -103.02 24.82
C GLY A 382 -41.86 -102.26 25.50
N SER A 383 -42.19 -101.05 24.99
CA SER A 383 -43.48 -100.31 25.06
C SER A 383 -44.25 -100.06 26.38
N ASP A 384 -44.15 -98.80 26.86
CA ASP A 384 -45.24 -97.80 27.02
C ASP A 384 -46.35 -97.83 28.12
N ASN A 385 -46.71 -96.60 28.54
CA ASN A 385 -47.97 -96.12 29.20
C ASN A 385 -48.22 -96.53 30.67
N LEU A 386 -48.63 -95.66 31.62
CA LEU A 386 -49.36 -94.37 31.58
C LEU A 386 -48.88 -93.33 32.64
N GLN A 387 -49.49 -92.14 32.65
CA GLN A 387 -49.03 -90.91 33.35
C GLN A 387 -49.51 -90.71 34.81
N LYS A 388 -48.65 -90.11 35.66
CA LYS A 388 -49.07 -89.19 36.75
C LYS A 388 -47.94 -88.17 37.07
N PHE A 389 -48.33 -86.92 37.40
CA PHE A 389 -47.47 -85.75 37.65
C PHE A 389 -47.29 -85.47 39.18
N PRO A 390 -46.53 -84.45 39.68
CA PRO A 390 -45.66 -83.45 39.01
C PRO A 390 -44.25 -83.17 39.65
N SER A 391 -43.51 -82.24 39.02
CA SER A 391 -42.56 -81.23 39.59
C SER A 391 -41.06 -81.53 39.86
N ASN A 392 -40.24 -80.74 39.17
CA ASN A 392 -38.85 -80.25 39.38
C ASN A 392 -37.77 -81.09 40.10
N GLY A 393 -36.72 -81.42 39.33
CA GLY A 393 -35.35 -81.73 39.76
C GLY A 393 -34.34 -81.22 38.72
N SER A 394 -33.09 -80.94 39.10
CA SER A 394 -32.20 -80.03 38.34
C SER A 394 -30.82 -80.57 37.95
N PHE A 395 -30.17 -79.82 37.04
CA PHE A 395 -28.74 -79.84 36.65
C PHE A 395 -28.24 -80.91 35.64
N SER A 396 -27.76 -80.44 34.48
CA SER A 396 -26.42 -80.82 33.95
C SER A 396 -25.98 -79.86 32.82
N LYS A 397 -24.68 -79.88 32.47
CA LYS A 397 -23.99 -78.81 31.71
C LYS A 397 -23.78 -79.16 30.24
N LYS A 398 -24.10 -78.23 29.31
CA LYS A 398 -23.17 -77.61 28.31
C LYS A 398 -23.93 -76.73 27.29
N ALA A 399 -23.21 -75.78 26.66
CA ALA A 399 -23.70 -74.84 25.63
C ALA A 399 -23.22 -75.26 24.20
N PRO A 400 -23.59 -74.57 23.09
CA PRO A 400 -22.98 -73.26 22.76
C PRO A 400 -23.84 -72.22 21.98
N VAL A 401 -23.66 -70.93 22.31
CA VAL A 401 -24.01 -69.69 21.56
C VAL A 401 -23.00 -68.62 22.06
N SER A 402 -22.45 -67.63 21.32
CA SER A 402 -22.63 -67.09 19.95
C SER A 402 -21.28 -66.76 19.25
N GLN A 403 -21.32 -66.24 18.02
CA GLN A 403 -20.17 -65.61 17.32
C GLN A 403 -19.84 -64.19 17.93
N MET A 404 -18.81 -63.41 17.53
CA MET A 404 -17.89 -63.49 16.38
C MET A 404 -16.53 -62.75 16.60
N ARG A 405 -15.42 -63.42 16.24
CA ARG A 405 -14.09 -62.98 15.72
C ARG A 405 -13.39 -61.67 16.21
N HIS A 406 -12.06 -61.78 16.40
CA HIS A 406 -11.08 -60.72 16.68
C HIS A 406 -9.84 -60.80 15.73
N SER A 407 -8.86 -59.92 15.93
CA SER A 407 -7.55 -59.75 15.22
C SER A 407 -7.67 -59.03 13.86
N LEU A 408 -6.77 -58.11 13.47
CA LEU A 408 -5.42 -57.68 13.93
C LEU A 408 -5.33 -56.12 13.98
N SER A 409 -4.33 -55.42 14.55
CA SER A 409 -3.40 -55.63 15.68
C SER A 409 -2.54 -54.34 15.91
N ILE A 410 -1.60 -54.35 16.88
CA ILE A 410 -0.42 -53.44 17.05
C ILE A 410 -0.67 -51.97 17.48
N ASN A 411 -0.20 -51.65 18.71
CA ASN A 411 0.39 -50.41 19.25
C ASN A 411 -0.35 -49.04 19.18
N SER A 412 -0.09 -48.02 20.04
CA SER A 412 0.44 -47.94 21.41
C SER A 412 0.29 -46.50 21.96
N THR A 413 0.05 -46.32 23.29
CA THR A 413 0.01 -45.02 24.03
C THR A 413 -1.11 -44.02 23.62
N SER A 414 -1.54 -43.01 24.40
CA SER A 414 -1.22 -42.57 25.77
C SER A 414 -2.47 -42.03 26.53
N VAL A 415 -2.41 -42.04 27.86
CA VAL A 415 -3.27 -41.33 28.85
C VAL A 415 -3.63 -39.88 28.44
N LEU A 416 -4.80 -39.31 28.79
CA LEU A 416 -5.30 -39.02 30.16
C LEU A 416 -6.85 -38.99 30.29
N LYS A 417 -7.36 -38.79 31.52
CA LYS A 417 -8.79 -38.85 31.90
C LYS A 417 -9.30 -37.61 32.64
N ASN A 418 -10.59 -37.33 32.44
CA ASN A 418 -11.60 -36.78 33.37
C ASN A 418 -11.26 -35.56 34.27
N ALA A 419 -12.07 -34.50 34.15
CA ALA A 419 -12.82 -33.93 35.28
C ALA A 419 -14.04 -33.09 34.82
N LYS A 420 -15.12 -33.08 35.61
CA LYS A 420 -16.15 -32.04 35.62
C LYS A 420 -16.16 -31.45 37.04
N GLY A 421 -16.09 -30.13 37.20
CA GLY A 421 -16.18 -29.53 38.53
C GLY A 421 -16.04 -28.01 38.56
N THR A 422 -17.08 -27.36 39.07
CA THR A 422 -17.13 -26.06 39.79
C THR A 422 -16.13 -24.93 39.45
N SER A 423 -16.66 -23.76 39.07
CA SER A 423 -16.86 -22.64 40.01
C SER A 423 -17.26 -21.34 39.28
N LYS A 424 -18.08 -20.50 39.92
CA LYS A 424 -18.27 -19.10 39.54
C LYS A 424 -17.34 -18.22 40.39
N SER A 425 -16.66 -17.27 39.78
CA SER A 425 -16.21 -16.04 40.43
C SER A 425 -16.32 -14.87 39.44
N PHE A 426 -16.45 -13.67 39.98
CA PHE A 426 -16.74 -12.42 39.27
C PHE A 426 -15.63 -11.43 39.60
N ASP A 427 -15.06 -10.76 38.60
CA ASP A 427 -14.27 -9.54 38.74
C ASP A 427 -14.05 -8.86 37.35
N GLY A 428 -13.48 -7.64 37.35
CA GLY A 428 -12.53 -7.24 36.29
C GLY A 428 -13.10 -6.40 35.14
N GLY A 429 -13.50 -5.16 35.44
CA GLY A 429 -14.07 -4.23 34.46
C GLY A 429 -13.19 -3.74 33.29
N THR A 430 -13.89 -3.08 32.37
CA THR A 430 -13.44 -2.00 31.45
C THR A 430 -12.50 -2.28 30.27
N ARG A 431 -13.10 -2.16 29.07
CA ARG A 431 -12.70 -1.29 27.94
C ARG A 431 -11.24 -1.33 27.41
N SER A 432 -11.07 -1.92 26.22
CA SER A 432 -10.37 -1.23 25.11
C SER A 432 -10.85 -1.75 23.74
N LEU A 433 -10.48 -1.06 22.67
CA LEU A 433 -10.70 -1.44 21.28
C LEU A 433 -9.59 -2.40 20.80
N ASP A 434 -9.96 -3.46 20.09
CA ASP A 434 -9.71 -3.57 18.65
C ASP A 434 -10.63 -4.64 18.01
N ARG A 435 -10.87 -4.59 16.69
CA ARG A 435 -11.77 -5.53 15.98
C ARG A 435 -11.25 -5.94 14.60
N GLY A 436 -10.29 -6.87 14.58
CA GLY A 436 -9.72 -7.44 13.35
C GLY A 436 -10.01 -8.93 13.15
N LYS A 437 -10.68 -9.26 12.03
CA LYS A 437 -10.75 -10.57 11.34
C LYS A 437 -11.22 -11.82 12.12
N ALA A 438 -12.40 -12.32 11.75
CA ALA A 438 -12.72 -13.75 11.71
C ALA A 438 -13.63 -14.04 10.50
N LEU A 439 -13.50 -15.21 9.87
CA LEU A 439 -14.22 -15.62 8.65
C LEU A 439 -15.44 -16.51 9.00
N LEU A 440 -16.48 -16.49 8.16
CA LEU A 440 -17.46 -17.57 8.09
C LEU A 440 -18.15 -17.64 6.71
N ASN A 441 -18.37 -18.85 6.19
CA ASN A 441 -19.16 -19.13 4.99
C ASN A 441 -20.66 -18.90 5.30
N GLY A 442 -21.48 -18.35 4.39
CA GLY A 442 -22.08 -19.01 3.21
C GLY A 442 -23.62 -19.01 3.36
N PRO A 443 -24.44 -19.52 2.41
CA PRO A 443 -24.15 -20.10 1.09
C PRO A 443 -24.59 -19.19 -0.09
N GLY A 444 -24.30 -19.57 -1.33
CA GLY A 444 -24.60 -18.77 -2.54
C GLY A 444 -25.89 -19.15 -3.29
N ASN A 445 -26.04 -18.70 -4.54
CA ASN A 445 -26.93 -19.33 -5.52
C ASN A 445 -26.52 -19.07 -6.99
N TYR A 446 -27.14 -19.78 -7.95
CA TYR A 446 -26.73 -19.86 -9.35
C TYR A 446 -27.45 -18.87 -10.31
N SER A 447 -26.64 -18.22 -11.14
CA SER A 447 -26.75 -18.05 -12.61
C SER A 447 -28.12 -17.91 -13.31
N PHE A 448 -28.28 -16.81 -14.07
CA PHE A 448 -28.89 -16.83 -15.41
C PHE A 448 -28.29 -15.73 -16.31
N ASN A 449 -28.44 -15.83 -17.64
CA ASN A 449 -27.80 -14.93 -18.63
C ASN A 449 -28.75 -13.93 -19.31
N LYS A 450 -28.15 -12.78 -19.69
CA LYS A 450 -28.46 -11.75 -20.73
C LYS A 450 -29.53 -12.03 -21.82
N PRO A 451 -30.05 -10.99 -22.55
CA PRO A 451 -29.48 -9.64 -22.78
C PRO A 451 -30.45 -8.46 -22.51
N ALA A 452 -30.21 -7.28 -23.11
CA ALA A 452 -30.80 -5.98 -22.78
C ALA A 452 -31.52 -5.28 -23.95
N SER A 453 -32.37 -4.29 -23.63
CA SER A 453 -32.83 -3.19 -24.50
C SER A 453 -33.38 -2.02 -23.66
N ASP A 454 -33.47 -0.82 -24.24
CA ASP A 454 -33.51 0.47 -23.53
C ASP A 454 -34.91 1.07 -23.17
N ASP A 455 -34.87 1.99 -22.20
CA ASP A 455 -35.63 3.27 -22.06
C ASP A 455 -37.14 3.33 -21.63
N ALA A 456 -37.52 4.53 -21.17
CA ALA A 456 -38.85 5.17 -21.15
C ALA A 456 -39.93 4.79 -20.08
N ALA A 457 -39.67 5.22 -18.84
CA ALA A 457 -40.53 6.11 -18.01
C ALA A 457 -42.04 5.89 -17.71
N LYS A 458 -42.47 6.46 -16.55
CA LYS A 458 -43.82 6.87 -16.08
C LYS A 458 -44.77 5.88 -15.35
N GLU A 459 -44.89 6.14 -14.04
CA GLU A 459 -46.14 6.20 -13.24
C GLU A 459 -47.29 7.00 -13.94
N PRO A 460 -48.60 6.84 -13.61
CA PRO A 460 -49.06 6.61 -12.22
C PRO A 460 -50.35 5.78 -11.96
N GLU A 461 -50.67 5.68 -10.66
CA GLU A 461 -52.02 5.65 -10.01
C GLU A 461 -52.90 4.38 -9.94
N LEU A 462 -53.14 3.98 -8.69
CA LEU A 462 -54.45 3.75 -8.03
C LEU A 462 -55.64 3.13 -8.80
N ALA A 463 -56.03 1.92 -8.38
CA ALA A 463 -57.43 1.64 -7.99
C ALA A 463 -57.52 0.39 -7.09
N ALA A 464 -58.47 0.36 -6.15
CA ALA A 464 -58.86 -0.84 -5.41
C ALA A 464 -60.23 -1.34 -5.89
N ASN A 465 -60.44 -2.66 -5.89
CA ASN A 465 -61.72 -3.39 -5.76
C ASN A 465 -61.48 -4.90 -6.05
N GLY A 466 -62.17 -5.88 -5.44
CA GLY A 466 -63.23 -5.75 -4.43
C GLY A 466 -64.37 -6.77 -4.55
N TRP A 467 -64.15 -7.97 -5.09
CA TRP A 467 -65.20 -8.95 -5.43
C TRP A 467 -64.70 -10.41 -5.26
N LYS A 468 -65.51 -11.42 -4.95
CA LYS A 468 -66.76 -11.49 -4.15
C LYS A 468 -67.00 -12.98 -3.79
N GLU A 469 -67.46 -13.26 -2.56
CA GLU A 469 -67.77 -14.62 -2.05
C GLU A 469 -69.24 -15.02 -2.30
N THR A 470 -69.49 -16.20 -2.89
CA THR A 470 -70.76 -16.98 -2.97
C THR A 470 -70.46 -18.30 -3.74
N SER A 471 -71.06 -19.49 -3.53
CA SER A 471 -71.47 -20.27 -2.35
C SER A 471 -71.74 -21.73 -2.81
N GLU A 472 -71.42 -22.71 -1.96
CA GLU A 472 -71.98 -24.08 -1.83
C GLU A 472 -72.51 -24.88 -3.04
N GLU A 473 -71.94 -26.07 -3.28
CA GLU A 473 -72.71 -27.31 -3.54
C GLU A 473 -71.91 -28.59 -3.14
N LYS A 474 -72.61 -29.70 -2.86
CA LYS A 474 -72.10 -31.01 -2.37
C LYS A 474 -73.20 -32.09 -2.61
N PRO A 475 -72.95 -33.42 -2.63
CA PRO A 475 -71.73 -34.14 -2.25
C PRO A 475 -71.33 -35.37 -3.13
N GLN A 476 -70.37 -36.17 -2.61
CA GLN A 476 -70.00 -37.56 -2.96
C GLN A 476 -69.17 -37.84 -4.23
N SER A 477 -67.89 -38.15 -4.03
CA SER A 477 -67.33 -39.50 -4.28
C SER A 477 -65.96 -39.66 -3.61
N GLU A 478 -65.41 -40.87 -3.62
CA GLU A 478 -64.39 -41.37 -2.69
C GLU A 478 -62.94 -40.97 -3.07
N ASN A 479 -62.14 -40.54 -2.07
CA ASN A 479 -60.79 -41.06 -1.79
C ASN A 479 -60.13 -40.32 -0.59
N PRO A 480 -59.36 -40.99 0.30
CA PRO A 480 -58.62 -40.35 1.39
C PRO A 480 -57.19 -39.99 0.98
N ALA A 481 -56.91 -38.71 0.73
CA ALA A 481 -55.57 -38.22 0.38
C ALA A 481 -54.99 -37.28 1.45
N ALA A 482 -53.94 -37.76 2.13
CA ALA A 482 -52.88 -36.98 2.78
C ALA A 482 -53.27 -35.71 3.58
N THR A 483 -54.02 -35.85 4.68
CA THR A 483 -54.05 -34.81 5.74
C THR A 483 -52.80 -34.90 6.62
N GLU A 484 -51.62 -34.55 6.10
CA GLU A 484 -50.40 -34.43 6.92
C GLU A 484 -49.36 -33.42 6.40
N ASP A 485 -49.81 -32.28 5.86
CA ASP A 485 -48.96 -31.11 5.55
C ASP A 485 -48.54 -30.35 6.84
N SER A 486 -48.23 -31.12 7.89
CA SER A 486 -47.90 -30.68 9.23
C SER A 486 -46.39 -30.57 9.35
N VAL A 487 -45.83 -29.44 8.87
CA VAL A 487 -44.41 -29.10 9.07
C VAL A 487 -44.10 -29.22 10.57
N PRO A 488 -43.15 -30.10 10.98
CA PRO A 488 -42.87 -30.34 12.40
C PRO A 488 -42.63 -29.03 13.16
N GLY A 489 -43.40 -28.80 14.23
CA GLY A 489 -43.41 -27.50 14.94
C GLY A 489 -42.02 -26.99 15.35
N VAL A 490 -41.10 -27.89 15.66
CA VAL A 490 -39.68 -27.57 15.96
C VAL A 490 -38.96 -26.86 14.81
N LEU A 491 -39.29 -27.17 13.55
CA LEU A 491 -38.77 -26.47 12.37
C LEU A 491 -39.41 -25.09 12.21
N TYR A 492 -40.70 -24.96 12.53
CA TYR A 492 -41.38 -23.66 12.53
C TYR A 492 -40.83 -22.75 13.65
N ASP A 493 -40.64 -23.27 14.86
CA ASP A 493 -40.00 -22.58 15.99
C ASP A 493 -38.57 -22.14 15.66
N LEU A 494 -37.78 -23.01 15.02
CA LEU A 494 -36.42 -22.70 14.60
C LEU A 494 -36.40 -21.61 13.52
N LEU A 495 -37.22 -21.74 12.48
CA LEU A 495 -37.35 -20.75 11.42
C LEU A 495 -37.86 -19.41 11.94
N GLN A 496 -38.86 -19.40 12.82
CA GLN A 496 -39.38 -18.19 13.46
C GLN A 496 -38.32 -17.52 14.34
N LYS A 497 -37.52 -18.30 15.07
CA LYS A 497 -36.38 -17.81 15.85
C LYS A 497 -35.30 -17.19 14.95
N GLU A 498 -34.94 -17.85 13.86
CA GLU A 498 -33.97 -17.31 12.89
C GLU A 498 -34.50 -16.05 12.19
N VAL A 499 -35.77 -16.00 11.78
CA VAL A 499 -36.42 -14.80 11.22
C VAL A 499 -36.43 -13.64 12.22
N VAL A 500 -36.70 -13.89 13.51
CA VAL A 500 -36.61 -12.86 14.56
C VAL A 500 -35.17 -12.41 14.78
N SER A 501 -34.20 -13.32 14.80
CA SER A 501 -32.77 -12.99 14.90
C SER A 501 -32.27 -12.18 13.70
N LEU A 502 -32.68 -12.54 12.48
CA LEU A 502 -32.33 -11.82 11.24
C LEU A 502 -32.97 -10.43 11.20
N ARG A 503 -34.24 -10.28 11.59
CA ARG A 503 -34.90 -8.96 11.72
C ARG A 503 -34.18 -8.07 12.72
N LYS A 504 -33.78 -8.61 13.88
CA LYS A 504 -32.99 -7.87 14.87
C LYS A 504 -31.61 -7.46 14.34
N ALA A 505 -30.91 -8.39 13.68
CA ALA A 505 -29.59 -8.13 13.09
C ALA A 505 -29.63 -7.18 11.89
N SER A 506 -30.76 -7.10 11.15
CA SER A 506 -31.00 -6.04 10.17
C SER A 506 -31.12 -4.71 10.88
N HIS A 507 -32.06 -4.57 11.83
CA HIS A 507 -32.31 -3.30 12.50
C HIS A 507 -31.08 -2.73 13.23
N GLU A 508 -30.23 -3.61 13.79
CA GLU A 508 -28.93 -3.25 14.38
C GLU A 508 -27.91 -2.75 13.32
N LYS A 509 -27.89 -3.33 12.12
CA LYS A 509 -27.12 -2.80 10.97
C LYS A 509 -27.70 -1.48 10.47
N ASP A 510 -29.02 -1.35 10.37
CA ASP A 510 -29.70 -0.18 9.85
C ASP A 510 -29.45 1.04 10.78
N GLN A 511 -29.48 0.82 12.10
CA GLN A 511 -29.04 1.82 13.08
C GLN A 511 -27.53 2.11 12.97
N SER A 512 -26.68 1.09 12.85
CA SER A 512 -25.22 1.27 12.72
C SER A 512 -24.80 1.91 11.38
N LEU A 513 -25.65 1.91 10.36
CA LEU A 513 -25.48 2.70 9.14
C LEU A 513 -25.83 4.16 9.42
N LYS A 514 -26.99 4.42 10.01
CA LYS A 514 -27.42 5.78 10.38
C LYS A 514 -26.40 6.48 11.31
N ASP A 515 -25.87 5.79 12.30
CA ASP A 515 -24.83 6.31 13.20
C ASP A 515 -23.54 6.72 12.44
N LYS A 516 -23.26 6.10 11.28
CA LYS A 516 -22.13 6.46 10.41
C LYS A 516 -22.49 7.60 9.47
N ASP A 517 -23.71 7.65 8.96
CA ASP A 517 -24.17 8.74 8.10
C ASP A 517 -24.19 10.07 8.88
N ASP A 518 -24.67 10.06 10.13
CA ASP A 518 -24.58 11.18 11.08
C ASP A 518 -23.10 11.57 11.33
N ALA A 519 -22.19 10.60 11.45
CA ALA A 519 -20.76 10.85 11.60
C ALA A 519 -20.10 11.42 10.33
N ILE A 520 -20.52 10.99 9.14
CA ILE A 520 -20.09 11.51 7.84
C ILE A 520 -20.57 12.95 7.67
N GLU A 521 -21.82 13.25 8.01
CA GLU A 521 -22.36 14.62 7.97
C GLU A 521 -21.58 15.56 8.93
N MET A 522 -21.27 15.08 10.14
CA MET A 522 -20.44 15.81 11.11
C MET A 522 -18.98 15.98 10.67
N LEU A 523 -18.43 15.06 9.88
CA LEU A 523 -17.11 15.22 9.24
C LEU A 523 -17.17 16.21 8.07
N ALA A 524 -18.21 16.17 7.23
CA ALA A 524 -18.43 17.13 6.15
C ALA A 524 -18.53 18.57 6.69
N LYS A 525 -19.31 18.79 7.76
CA LYS A 525 -19.42 20.09 8.46
C LYS A 525 -18.06 20.58 9.01
N LYS A 526 -17.21 19.67 9.51
CA LYS A 526 -15.84 20.00 9.94
C LYS A 526 -14.93 20.35 8.77
N VAL A 527 -14.99 19.61 7.67
CA VAL A 527 -14.23 19.92 6.43
C VAL A 527 -14.64 21.29 5.90
N GLU A 528 -15.94 21.57 5.77
CA GLU A 528 -16.44 22.87 5.31
C GLU A 528 -15.96 24.03 6.21
N THR A 529 -15.96 23.81 7.54
CA THR A 529 -15.45 24.78 8.52
C THR A 529 -13.94 25.02 8.36
N LEU A 530 -13.15 23.97 8.15
CA LEU A 530 -11.71 24.07 7.88
C LEU A 530 -11.43 24.75 6.54
N THR A 531 -12.19 24.44 5.48
CA THR A 531 -12.06 25.10 4.18
C THR A 531 -12.34 26.60 4.30
N LYS A 532 -13.38 27.02 5.04
CA LYS A 532 -13.65 28.44 5.33
C LYS A 532 -12.52 29.10 6.12
N ALA A 533 -11.96 28.42 7.11
CA ALA A 533 -10.81 28.93 7.87
C ALA A 533 -9.56 29.12 7.00
N MET A 534 -9.21 28.12 6.17
CA MET A 534 -8.11 28.19 5.20
C MET A 534 -8.32 29.29 4.16
N GLU A 535 -9.56 29.51 3.70
CA GLU A 535 -9.85 30.59 2.75
C GLU A 535 -9.69 31.99 3.40
N VAL A 536 -10.08 32.13 4.67
CA VAL A 536 -9.84 33.36 5.46
C VAL A 536 -8.35 33.60 5.71
N GLU A 537 -7.58 32.55 6.02
CA GLU A 537 -6.12 32.63 6.18
C GLU A 537 -5.43 32.99 4.85
N ALA A 538 -5.81 32.36 3.73
CA ALA A 538 -5.30 32.71 2.41
C ALA A 538 -5.65 34.17 2.02
N LYS A 539 -6.85 34.65 2.37
CA LYS A 539 -7.25 36.06 2.21
C LYS A 539 -6.46 37.00 3.13
N LYS A 540 -6.09 36.57 4.34
CA LYS A 540 -5.21 37.32 5.25
C LYS A 540 -3.79 37.42 4.70
N MET A 541 -3.17 36.30 4.31
CA MET A 541 -1.82 36.29 3.72
C MET A 541 -1.73 37.17 2.46
N ARG A 542 -2.73 37.12 1.57
CA ARG A 542 -2.77 38.00 0.38
C ARG A 542 -2.80 39.49 0.75
N ARG A 543 -3.53 39.86 1.82
CA ARG A 543 -3.54 41.25 2.32
C ARG A 543 -2.23 41.66 2.96
N GLU A 544 -1.58 40.76 3.71
CA GLU A 544 -0.27 41.00 4.32
C GLU A 544 0.83 41.15 3.26
N VAL A 545 0.82 40.33 2.20
CA VAL A 545 1.69 40.50 1.03
C VAL A 545 1.45 41.86 0.36
N SER A 546 0.20 42.21 0.03
CA SER A 546 -0.09 43.53 -0.57
C SER A 546 0.18 44.74 0.33
N ALA A 547 0.20 44.55 1.66
CA ALA A 547 0.64 45.58 2.60
C ALA A 547 2.17 45.73 2.57
N MET A 548 2.91 44.62 2.63
CA MET A 548 4.36 44.59 2.56
C MET A 548 4.89 45.06 1.19
N GLU A 549 4.19 44.77 0.10
CA GLU A 549 4.47 45.34 -1.23
C GLU A 549 4.31 46.86 -1.26
N LYS A 550 3.27 47.40 -0.62
CA LYS A 550 3.08 48.85 -0.47
C LYS A 550 4.15 49.50 0.41
N GLU A 551 4.57 48.83 1.47
CA GLU A 551 5.66 49.30 2.35
C GLU A 551 7.01 49.29 1.61
N VAL A 552 7.32 48.22 0.87
CA VAL A 552 8.51 48.15 0.00
C VAL A 552 8.46 49.20 -1.13
N ALA A 553 7.28 49.49 -1.69
CA ALA A 553 7.11 50.58 -2.65
C ALA A 553 7.28 51.95 -2.00
N ALA A 554 6.76 52.16 -0.78
CA ALA A 554 6.94 53.38 -0.02
C ALA A 554 8.41 53.63 0.32
N MET A 555 9.14 52.63 0.82
CA MET A 555 10.60 52.72 1.07
C MET A 555 11.40 53.03 -0.20
N ARG A 556 10.96 52.56 -1.39
CA ARG A 556 11.60 52.92 -2.67
C ARG A 556 11.38 54.39 -3.00
N VAL A 557 10.14 54.88 -2.88
CA VAL A 557 9.79 56.29 -3.10
C VAL A 557 10.47 57.21 -2.08
N GLU A 558 10.51 56.82 -0.81
CA GLU A 558 11.24 57.52 0.26
C GLU A 558 12.74 57.59 -0.05
N LYS A 559 13.36 56.46 -0.40
CA LYS A 559 14.78 56.40 -0.79
C LYS A 559 15.09 57.24 -2.02
N ASP A 560 14.18 57.33 -2.99
CA ASP A 560 14.35 58.19 -4.15
C ASP A 560 14.10 59.68 -3.84
N GLN A 561 13.19 60.01 -2.92
CA GLN A 561 13.06 61.36 -2.36
C GLN A 561 14.30 61.78 -1.56
N ASP A 562 14.86 60.88 -0.76
CA ASP A 562 16.07 61.09 0.04
C ASP A 562 17.32 61.23 -0.85
N ASN A 563 17.44 60.42 -1.91
CA ASN A 563 18.43 60.61 -2.98
C ASN A 563 18.26 61.96 -3.71
N ARG A 564 17.02 62.43 -3.89
CA ARG A 564 16.71 63.73 -4.50
C ARG A 564 17.01 64.89 -3.57
N ALA A 565 16.72 64.77 -2.27
CA ALA A 565 17.08 65.72 -1.23
C ALA A 565 18.61 65.87 -1.13
N LYS A 566 19.34 64.75 -1.17
CA LYS A 566 20.82 64.73 -1.20
C LYS A 566 21.43 65.40 -2.44
N ARG A 567 20.69 65.51 -3.55
CA ARG A 567 21.08 66.34 -4.71
C ARG A 567 20.83 67.84 -4.54
N PHE A 568 19.93 68.24 -3.65
CA PHE A 568 19.67 69.66 -3.32
C PHE A 568 20.45 70.16 -2.09
N SER A 569 20.84 69.28 -1.16
CA SER A 569 21.53 69.66 0.08
C SER A 569 23.04 69.87 -0.06
N ASN A 570 23.65 69.48 -1.18
CA ASN A 570 25.11 69.53 -1.37
C ASN A 570 25.64 70.95 -1.71
N SER A 571 25.24 71.95 -0.92
CA SER A 571 25.61 73.35 -1.13
C SER A 571 25.80 74.17 0.16
N LYS A 572 26.28 73.57 1.27
CA LYS A 572 26.92 74.32 2.39
C LYS A 572 27.74 73.48 3.40
N SER A 573 28.82 74.10 3.88
CA SER A 573 29.52 73.93 5.19
C SER A 573 29.89 72.53 5.72
N SER A 574 31.13 72.13 5.43
CA SER A 574 32.25 71.92 6.39
C SER A 574 32.01 71.62 7.88
N SER A 575 32.82 70.69 8.41
CA SER A 575 33.53 70.70 9.72
C SER A 575 33.16 69.63 10.77
N ASN A 576 34.20 68.95 11.29
CA ASN A 576 34.39 68.25 12.58
C ASN A 576 33.21 67.47 13.23
N THR A 577 33.39 66.26 13.77
CA THR A 577 34.28 65.96 14.92
C THR A 577 34.46 64.44 15.08
N ALA A 578 35.53 63.97 15.71
CA ALA A 578 35.75 62.55 16.03
C ALA A 578 35.43 62.21 17.50
N GLN A 579 34.98 60.98 17.78
CA GLN A 579 35.16 60.40 19.12
C GLN A 579 35.27 58.87 19.10
N ILE A 580 35.99 58.35 20.10
CA ILE A 580 36.33 56.95 20.35
C ILE A 580 35.40 56.39 21.44
N LEU A 581 35.02 55.11 21.37
CA LEU A 581 35.03 54.19 22.53
C LEU A 581 34.89 52.72 22.10
N ALA A 582 35.18 51.80 23.03
CA ALA A 582 35.57 50.42 22.73
C ALA A 582 34.70 49.33 23.37
N SER A 583 34.97 48.08 23.00
CA SER A 583 34.37 46.83 23.49
C SER A 583 34.40 46.67 25.03
N ARG A 584 33.41 46.03 25.67
CA ARG A 584 33.36 44.55 25.84
C ARG A 584 32.07 44.03 26.52
N ALA A 585 31.64 42.85 26.07
CA ALA A 585 31.18 41.67 26.84
C ALA A 585 29.94 41.66 27.78
N ALA A 586 29.32 40.47 27.80
CA ALA A 586 28.53 39.84 28.87
C ALA A 586 27.07 40.31 29.16
N GLY A 587 26.10 39.50 28.72
CA GLY A 587 24.73 39.40 29.24
C GLY A 587 24.24 37.95 29.10
N ARG A 588 23.74 37.33 30.19
CA ARG A 588 23.63 35.86 30.31
C ARG A 588 22.26 35.41 30.86
N SER A 589 21.39 34.87 30.00
CA SER A 589 20.35 33.88 30.32
C SER A 589 19.65 33.41 29.02
N GLY A 590 19.15 32.18 28.85
CA GLY A 590 19.36 30.98 29.67
C GLY A 590 18.24 29.93 29.56
N LEU A 591 18.53 28.79 28.88
CA LEU A 591 17.76 27.52 28.88
C LEU A 591 16.32 27.61 28.29
N THR A 592 15.69 26.56 27.74
CA THR A 592 15.80 25.11 27.98
C THR A 592 15.77 24.22 26.72
N LYS A 593 16.62 23.18 26.76
CA LYS A 593 16.38 21.76 26.41
C LYS A 593 15.20 21.40 25.47
N SER A 594 15.56 20.73 24.37
CA SER A 594 14.77 19.63 23.78
C SER A 594 15.43 18.29 24.14
N SER A 595 14.66 17.20 24.18
CA SER A 595 15.16 15.83 24.34
C SER A 595 14.90 15.01 23.08
N GLN A 596 15.78 14.05 22.80
CA GLN A 596 15.42 12.79 22.15
C GLN A 596 15.09 11.75 23.23
#